data_AF-A0AAV4H2I5-F1
#
_entry.id   AF-A0AAV4H2I5-F1
#
_cell.length_a   1.000
_cell.length_b   1.000
_cell.length_c   1.000
_cell.angle_alpha   90.00
_cell.angle_beta   90.00
_cell.angle_gamma   90.00
#
_symmetry.space_group_name_H-M   'P 1'
#
loop_
_entity.id
_entity.type
_entity.pdbx_description
1 polymer ?
#
loop_
_entity_poly.entity_id
_entity_poly.type
_entity_poly.pdbx_seq_one_letter_code
_entity_poly.pdbx_strand_id
1 'polypeptide(L)'
;MQNTLKTGIVSSLQNWTSTQLHFQTDRLENLEQAVNSVLETNENISKALSNGIAVWKRDYVNNFQEMTTSMYNNVSEILSTSQVLVRKSTSQSAAMVKGLLSPNQCSRGMVTVTPWASYPYTVIRPSNDSVLTKPYLCDTMTDQGGWIVIQRRTNADVDFYRGWEDFKNGFGDIRGNFWLGNENIHRITTSGHYELRVELVYQGKSAYARYGHFSIDDEANKYAISVSEYSGTAGDSMGYHNGHPFGTNDRDNDNHATLNCATRHNGGWWYNTCCRANLNGKWQAGDWRGPLWYQLSGNLPVSYTEMKVRKL
;
A
#
# COMPACT_ATOMS: atom_id res chain seq x y z
N MET A 1 -105.53 50.48 80.88
CA MET A 1 -104.07 50.36 81.16
C MET A 1 -103.54 48.93 81.02
N GLN A 2 -104.13 47.91 81.66
CA GLN A 2 -103.61 46.52 81.60
C GLN A 2 -103.60 45.87 80.19
N ASN A 3 -104.64 46.08 79.36
CA ASN A 3 -104.68 45.49 78.01
C ASN A 3 -103.64 46.08 77.05
N THR A 4 -103.33 47.37 77.19
CA THR A 4 -102.34 48.10 76.37
C THR A 4 -100.91 47.68 76.70
N LEU A 5 -100.62 47.39 77.98
CA LEU A 5 -99.31 46.92 78.43
C LEU A 5 -99.03 45.48 77.94
N LYS A 6 -100.04 44.60 77.97
CA LYS A 6 -99.93 43.20 77.54
C LYS A 6 -99.71 43.08 76.02
N THR A 7 -100.39 43.91 75.23
CA THR A 7 -100.16 43.98 73.77
C THR A 7 -98.79 44.56 73.41
N GLY A 8 -98.30 45.55 74.17
CA GLY A 8 -96.94 46.09 74.01
C GLY A 8 -95.83 45.07 74.29
N ILE A 9 -95.99 44.24 75.32
CA ILE A 9 -95.02 43.18 75.65
C ILE A 9 -95.03 42.05 74.61
N VAL A 10 -96.22 41.60 74.18
CA VAL A 10 -96.35 40.54 73.17
C VAL A 10 -95.76 40.98 71.82
N SER A 11 -96.05 42.20 71.38
CA SER A 11 -95.47 42.75 70.14
C SER A 11 -93.95 42.93 70.22
N SER A 12 -93.42 43.35 71.37
CA SER A 12 -91.97 43.46 71.58
C SER A 12 -91.27 42.09 71.56
N LEU A 13 -91.88 41.08 72.18
CA LEU A 13 -91.35 39.70 72.16
C LEU A 13 -91.41 39.08 70.76
N GLN A 14 -92.50 39.30 70.02
CA GLN A 14 -92.63 38.87 68.62
C GLN A 14 -91.62 39.56 67.71
N ASN A 15 -91.40 40.87 67.89
CA ASN A 15 -90.42 41.60 67.11
C ASN A 15 -88.98 41.15 67.45
N TRP A 16 -88.68 40.93 68.73
CA TRP A 16 -87.38 40.40 69.16
C TRP A 16 -87.11 38.99 68.61
N THR A 17 -88.09 38.08 68.67
CA THR A 17 -87.97 36.73 68.10
C THR A 17 -87.86 36.76 66.58
N SER A 18 -88.62 37.62 65.89
CA SER A 18 -88.51 37.82 64.44
C SER A 18 -87.13 38.35 64.05
N THR A 19 -86.57 39.29 64.82
CA THR A 19 -85.23 39.85 64.57
C THR A 19 -84.14 38.80 64.80
N GLN A 20 -84.26 37.99 65.86
CA GLN A 20 -83.33 36.89 66.11
C GLN A 20 -83.40 35.81 65.02
N LEU A 21 -84.61 35.45 64.56
CA LEU A 21 -84.78 34.47 63.49
C LEU A 21 -84.15 34.99 62.18
N HIS A 22 -84.43 36.24 61.81
CA HIS A 22 -83.84 36.86 60.62
C HIS A 22 -82.30 36.92 60.71
N PHE A 23 -81.76 37.30 61.87
CA PHE A 23 -80.31 37.30 62.11
C PHE A 23 -79.68 35.90 61.96
N GLN A 24 -80.34 34.84 62.42
CA GLN A 24 -79.83 33.48 62.21
C GLN A 24 -79.94 33.03 60.76
N THR A 25 -81.02 33.40 60.05
CA THR A 25 -81.18 33.13 58.61
C THR A 25 -80.08 33.80 57.79
N ASP A 26 -79.81 35.09 58.02
CA ASP A 26 -78.75 35.82 57.31
C ASP A 26 -77.37 35.18 57.56
N ARG A 27 -77.12 34.68 58.79
CA ARG A 27 -75.89 33.95 59.10
C ARG A 27 -75.79 32.62 58.35
N LEU A 28 -76.90 31.90 58.24
CA LEU A 28 -76.96 30.64 57.49
C LEU A 28 -76.73 30.87 55.99
N GLU A 29 -77.35 31.91 55.40
CA GLU A 29 -77.14 32.27 54.00
C GLU A 29 -75.69 32.70 53.73
N ASN A 30 -75.09 33.49 54.63
CA ASN A 30 -73.67 33.86 54.53
C ASN A 30 -72.73 32.64 54.65
N LEU A 31 -73.06 31.70 55.54
CA LEU A 31 -72.31 30.44 55.67
C LEU A 31 -72.46 29.56 54.43
N GLU A 32 -73.65 29.46 53.85
CA GLU A 32 -73.90 28.71 52.63
C GLU A 32 -73.11 29.30 51.45
N GLN A 33 -73.11 30.62 51.29
CA GLN A 33 -72.30 31.31 50.28
C GLN A 33 -70.79 31.04 50.48
N ALA A 34 -70.30 31.10 51.71
CA ALA A 34 -68.91 30.81 52.02
C ALA A 34 -68.53 29.35 51.69
N VAL A 35 -69.40 28.39 52.01
CA VAL A 35 -69.21 26.97 51.68
C VAL A 35 -69.17 26.76 50.17
N ASN A 36 -70.09 27.38 49.42
CA ASN A 36 -70.12 27.27 47.95
C ASN A 36 -68.86 27.87 47.30
N SER A 37 -68.37 29.00 47.81
CA SER A 37 -67.11 29.60 47.35
C SER A 37 -65.90 28.69 47.61
N VAL A 38 -65.85 28.04 48.77
CA VAL A 38 -64.78 27.07 49.08
C VAL A 38 -64.84 25.85 48.17
N LEU A 39 -66.04 25.34 47.87
CA LEU A 39 -66.24 24.22 46.94
C LEU A 39 -65.73 24.57 45.53
N GLU A 40 -66.12 25.72 45.00
CA GLU A 40 -65.67 26.20 43.69
C GLU A 40 -64.15 26.38 43.65
N THR A 41 -63.56 26.95 44.71
CA THR A 41 -62.10 27.11 44.82
C THR A 41 -61.40 25.75 44.83
N ASN A 42 -61.91 24.77 45.56
CA ASN A 42 -61.36 23.41 45.58
C ASN A 42 -61.45 22.71 44.21
N GLU A 43 -62.57 22.88 43.49
CA GLU A 43 -62.71 22.35 42.13
C GLU A 43 -61.69 22.97 41.17
N ASN A 44 -61.49 24.29 41.27
CA ASN A 44 -60.50 25.01 40.46
C ASN A 44 -59.06 24.55 40.77
N ILE A 45 -58.72 24.37 42.05
CA ILE A 45 -57.41 23.82 42.47
C ILE A 45 -57.22 22.40 41.94
N SER A 46 -58.23 21.55 42.06
CA SER A 46 -58.18 20.16 41.57
C SER A 46 -57.94 20.10 40.06
N LYS A 47 -58.64 20.93 39.27
CA LYS A 47 -58.41 21.06 37.82
C LYS A 47 -57.01 21.58 37.51
N ALA A 48 -56.54 22.61 38.21
CA ALA A 48 -55.20 23.17 37.99
C ALA A 48 -54.10 22.13 38.27
N LEU A 49 -54.22 21.39 39.36
CA LEU A 49 -53.31 20.30 39.72
C LEU A 49 -53.34 19.17 38.68
N SER A 50 -54.54 18.73 38.27
CA SER A 50 -54.70 17.68 37.25
C SER A 50 -54.06 18.08 35.92
N ASN A 51 -54.29 19.31 35.46
CA ASN A 51 -53.69 19.84 34.25
C ASN A 51 -52.17 19.96 34.36
N GLY A 52 -51.65 20.46 35.50
CA GLY A 52 -50.22 20.56 35.76
C GLY A 52 -49.53 19.20 35.71
N ILE A 53 -50.11 18.18 36.34
CA ILE A 53 -49.60 16.80 36.31
C ILE A 53 -49.63 16.23 34.88
N ALA A 54 -50.69 16.49 34.12
CA ALA A 54 -50.80 16.02 32.74
C ALA A 54 -49.75 16.64 31.82
N VAL A 55 -49.49 17.95 31.96
CA VAL A 55 -48.44 18.66 31.22
C VAL A 55 -47.06 18.15 31.63
N TRP A 56 -46.77 18.10 32.93
CA TRP A 56 -45.49 17.59 33.43
C TRP A 56 -45.20 16.16 32.95
N LYS A 57 -46.20 15.27 32.99
CA LYS A 57 -46.09 13.90 32.48
C LYS A 57 -45.78 13.88 30.98
N ARG A 58 -46.45 14.73 30.20
CA ARG A 58 -46.21 14.83 28.74
C ARG A 58 -44.79 15.32 28.46
N ASP A 59 -44.37 16.40 29.11
CA ASP A 59 -43.05 17.02 28.88
C ASP A 59 -41.93 16.08 29.33
N TYR A 60 -42.12 15.38 30.46
CA TYR A 60 -41.21 14.33 30.90
C TYR A 60 -41.07 13.25 29.83
N VAL A 61 -42.17 12.67 29.35
CA VAL A 61 -42.12 11.63 28.31
C VAL A 61 -41.46 12.14 27.02
N ASN A 62 -41.81 13.35 26.57
CA ASN A 62 -41.22 13.95 25.37
C ASN A 62 -39.71 14.15 25.51
N ASN A 63 -39.24 14.71 26.64
CA ASN A 63 -37.82 14.89 26.90
C ASN A 63 -37.05 13.56 26.89
N PHE A 64 -37.61 12.51 27.50
CA PHE A 64 -36.99 11.18 27.48
C PHE A 64 -36.97 10.57 26.08
N GLN A 65 -38.02 10.78 25.29
CA GLN A 65 -38.08 10.33 23.90
C GLN A 65 -37.01 11.03 23.06
N GLU A 66 -36.92 12.37 23.15
CA GLU A 66 -35.92 13.18 22.43
C GLU A 66 -34.49 12.80 22.81
N MET A 67 -34.22 12.60 24.11
CA MET A 67 -32.92 12.15 24.58
C MET A 67 -32.57 10.76 24.02
N THR A 68 -33.54 9.84 23.99
CA THR A 68 -33.35 8.48 23.45
C THR A 68 -33.08 8.52 21.95
N THR A 69 -33.83 9.32 21.19
CA THR A 69 -33.62 9.50 19.74
C THR A 69 -32.26 10.13 19.45
N SER A 70 -31.87 11.16 20.21
CA SER A 70 -30.56 11.80 20.09
C SER A 70 -29.42 10.80 20.36
N MET A 71 -29.52 10.02 21.44
CA MET A 71 -28.55 8.98 21.78
C MET A 71 -28.45 7.91 20.69
N TYR A 72 -29.58 7.45 20.15
CA TYR A 72 -29.61 6.46 19.08
C TYR A 72 -28.93 6.97 17.79
N ASN A 73 -29.20 8.22 17.42
CA ASN A 73 -28.58 8.85 16.25
C ASN A 73 -27.06 8.95 16.41
N ASN A 74 -26.59 9.41 17.58
CA ASN A 74 -25.16 9.50 17.89
C ASN A 74 -24.47 8.12 17.82
N VAL A 75 -25.08 7.08 18.39
CA VAL A 75 -24.54 5.71 18.34
C VAL A 75 -24.50 5.19 16.91
N SER A 76 -25.53 5.45 16.10
CA SER A 76 -25.60 5.03 14.70
C SER A 76 -24.51 5.71 13.86
N GLU A 77 -24.26 7.00 14.09
CA GLU A 77 -23.21 7.75 13.42
C GLU A 77 -21.81 7.22 13.79
N ILE A 78 -21.54 7.00 15.08
CA ILE A 78 -20.29 6.41 15.57
C ILE A 78 -20.06 5.02 14.96
N LEU A 79 -21.10 4.19 14.92
CA LEU A 79 -21.01 2.84 14.37
C LEU A 79 -20.68 2.88 12.87
N SER A 80 -21.34 3.76 12.11
CA SER A 80 -21.09 3.90 10.67
C SER A 80 -19.65 4.35 10.38
N THR A 81 -19.16 5.32 11.13
CA THR A 81 -17.78 5.81 11.02
C THR A 81 -16.76 4.73 11.39
N SER A 82 -17.03 4.00 12.47
CA SER A 82 -16.18 2.88 12.92
C SER A 82 -16.12 1.77 11.87
N GLN A 83 -17.24 1.41 11.25
CA GLN A 83 -17.28 0.41 10.18
C GLN A 83 -16.45 0.82 8.97
N VAL A 84 -16.49 2.10 8.58
CA VAL A 84 -15.65 2.64 7.49
C VAL A 84 -14.17 2.53 7.84
N LEU A 85 -13.77 2.91 9.06
CA LEU A 85 -12.38 2.81 9.51
C LEU A 85 -11.88 1.37 9.53
N VAL A 86 -12.69 0.42 10.04
CA VAL A 86 -12.36 -1.01 10.05
C VAL A 86 -12.16 -1.51 8.61
N ARG A 87 -13.09 -1.23 7.69
CA ARG A 87 -12.96 -1.62 6.27
C ARG A 87 -11.69 -1.06 5.63
N LYS A 88 -11.39 0.22 5.88
CA LYS A 88 -10.17 0.87 5.38
C LYS A 88 -8.92 0.17 5.91
N SER A 89 -8.86 -0.09 7.21
CA SER A 89 -7.74 -0.82 7.83
C SER A 89 -7.58 -2.22 7.24
N THR A 90 -8.66 -3.01 7.11
CA THR A 90 -8.60 -4.35 6.50
C THR A 90 -8.12 -4.27 5.05
N SER A 91 -8.60 -3.30 4.26
CA SER A 91 -8.17 -3.13 2.86
C SER A 91 -6.70 -2.75 2.74
N GLN A 92 -6.17 -1.91 3.64
CA GLN A 92 -4.76 -1.54 3.69
C GLN A 92 -3.89 -2.74 4.05
N SER A 93 -4.28 -3.51 5.07
CA SER A 93 -3.58 -4.75 5.45
C SER A 93 -3.60 -5.77 4.31
N ALA A 94 -4.72 -5.94 3.62
CA ALA A 94 -4.82 -6.82 2.45
C ALA A 94 -3.93 -6.35 1.29
N ALA A 95 -3.87 -5.04 1.02
CA ALA A 95 -3.01 -4.48 -0.01
C ALA A 95 -1.52 -4.67 0.34
N MET A 96 -1.14 -4.48 1.61
CA MET A 96 0.22 -4.72 2.09
C MET A 96 0.61 -6.20 1.93
N VAL A 97 -0.23 -7.14 2.39
CA VAL A 97 0.01 -8.58 2.24
C VAL A 97 0.08 -8.96 0.76
N LYS A 98 -0.79 -8.40 -0.09
CA LYS A 98 -0.74 -8.61 -1.54
C LYS A 98 0.58 -8.11 -2.14
N GLY A 99 1.08 -6.95 -1.70
CA GLY A 99 2.38 -6.43 -2.13
C GLY A 99 3.57 -7.32 -1.74
N LEU A 100 3.52 -7.93 -0.54
CA LEU A 100 4.54 -8.88 -0.07
C LEU A 100 4.52 -10.22 -0.83
N LEU A 101 3.34 -10.68 -1.23
CA LEU A 101 3.15 -11.94 -1.96
C LEU A 101 3.32 -11.79 -3.47
N SER A 102 3.10 -10.59 -4.01
CA SER A 102 3.11 -10.31 -5.44
C SER A 102 3.69 -8.93 -5.71
N PRO A 103 5.01 -8.74 -5.47
CA PRO A 103 5.66 -7.48 -5.74
C PRO A 103 5.63 -7.16 -7.24
N ASN A 104 5.41 -5.88 -7.53
CA ASN A 104 5.33 -5.34 -8.89
C ASN A 104 6.56 -4.48 -9.27
N GLN A 105 7.50 -4.31 -8.33
CA GLN A 105 8.74 -3.56 -8.54
C GLN A 105 9.90 -4.21 -7.77
N CYS A 106 11.13 -3.95 -8.21
CA CYS A 106 12.34 -4.41 -7.54
C CYS A 106 13.03 -3.19 -6.92
N SER A 107 13.13 -3.15 -5.59
CA SER A 107 13.69 -2.01 -4.87
C SER A 107 14.59 -2.46 -3.72
N ARG A 108 15.53 -1.59 -3.33
CA ARG A 108 16.42 -1.82 -2.19
C ARG A 108 15.58 -2.00 -0.91
N GLY A 109 15.99 -2.92 -0.04
CA GLY A 109 15.28 -3.21 1.21
C GLY A 109 13.90 -3.85 1.03
N MET A 110 13.56 -4.35 -0.17
CA MET A 110 12.30 -5.04 -0.39
C MET A 110 12.23 -6.32 0.47
N VAL A 111 11.16 -6.43 1.24
CA VAL A 111 10.84 -7.64 2.02
C VAL A 111 9.84 -8.46 1.22
N THR A 112 10.15 -9.73 0.97
CA THR A 112 9.25 -10.65 0.26
C THR A 112 9.02 -11.91 1.08
N VAL A 113 7.83 -12.49 0.98
CA VAL A 113 7.50 -13.78 1.59
C VAL A 113 7.68 -14.86 0.51
N THR A 114 8.92 -15.06 0.05
CA THR A 114 9.23 -16.12 -0.92
C THR A 114 9.68 -17.40 -0.21
N PRO A 115 9.35 -18.59 -0.76
CA PRO A 115 9.90 -19.85 -0.27
C PRO A 115 11.43 -19.81 -0.23
N TRP A 116 12.02 -20.43 0.79
CA TRP A 116 13.48 -20.50 1.01
C TRP A 116 14.22 -21.07 -0.21
N ALA A 117 13.57 -21.97 -0.97
CA ALA A 117 14.10 -22.56 -2.19
C ALA A 117 14.32 -21.55 -3.35
N SER A 118 13.66 -20.39 -3.32
CA SER A 118 13.83 -19.32 -4.32
C SER A 118 14.78 -18.22 -3.86
N TYR A 119 15.23 -18.26 -2.61
CA TYR A 119 16.10 -17.24 -2.02
C TYR A 119 17.48 -17.22 -2.70
N PRO A 120 18.08 -16.05 -2.99
CA PRO A 120 17.64 -14.68 -2.69
C PRO A 120 16.74 -14.00 -3.75
N TYR A 121 16.06 -14.77 -4.61
CA TYR A 121 15.38 -14.23 -5.80
C TYR A 121 13.85 -14.21 -5.68
N THR A 122 13.24 -13.15 -6.22
CA THR A 122 11.78 -13.01 -6.37
C THR A 122 11.44 -12.66 -7.82
N VAL A 123 10.43 -13.30 -8.40
CA VAL A 123 9.90 -12.91 -9.72
C VAL A 123 8.97 -11.72 -9.56
N ILE A 124 9.31 -10.61 -10.20
CA ILE A 124 8.47 -9.42 -10.25
C ILE A 124 7.53 -9.51 -11.43
N ARG A 125 6.26 -9.19 -11.20
CA ARG A 125 5.26 -9.02 -12.27
C ARG A 125 4.94 -7.53 -12.39
N PRO A 126 5.57 -6.82 -13.33
CA PRO A 126 5.39 -5.38 -13.44
C PRO A 126 3.95 -5.01 -13.83
N SER A 127 3.54 -3.81 -13.46
CA SER A 127 2.31 -3.20 -13.96
C SER A 127 2.47 -2.78 -15.43
N ASN A 128 1.36 -2.63 -16.16
CA ASN A 128 1.39 -2.34 -17.61
C ASN A 128 2.18 -1.07 -17.97
N ASP A 129 2.20 -0.07 -17.09
CA ASP A 129 2.90 1.21 -17.30
C ASP A 129 4.38 1.18 -16.88
N SER A 130 4.91 0.01 -16.50
CA SER A 130 6.30 -0.11 -16.06
C SER A 130 7.27 -0.16 -17.26
N VAL A 131 8.53 0.20 -17.00
CA VAL A 131 9.62 0.14 -17.99
C VAL A 131 9.76 -1.26 -18.61
N LEU A 132 9.57 -2.31 -17.82
CA LEU A 132 9.48 -3.68 -18.29
C LEU A 132 8.03 -4.13 -18.27
N THR A 133 7.57 -4.79 -19.34
CA THR A 133 6.20 -5.33 -19.44
C THR A 133 6.14 -6.84 -19.22
N LYS A 134 7.30 -7.51 -19.23
CA LYS A 134 7.44 -8.95 -18.97
C LYS A 134 7.94 -9.20 -17.54
N PRO A 135 7.62 -10.36 -16.92
CA PRO A 135 8.19 -10.73 -15.63
C PRO A 135 9.71 -10.79 -15.66
N TYR A 136 10.34 -10.38 -14.56
CA TYR A 136 11.80 -10.35 -14.42
C TYR A 136 12.23 -10.78 -13.02
N LEU A 137 13.50 -11.14 -12.86
CA LEU A 137 14.05 -11.63 -11.61
C LEU A 137 14.65 -10.49 -10.79
N CYS A 138 14.28 -10.40 -9.52
CA CYS A 138 14.82 -9.46 -8.55
C CYS A 138 15.63 -10.20 -7.48
N ASP A 139 16.90 -9.84 -7.31
CA ASP A 139 17.69 -10.23 -6.15
C ASP A 139 17.45 -9.24 -5.01
N THR A 140 16.91 -9.76 -3.91
CA THR A 140 16.41 -9.00 -2.77
C THR A 140 17.42 -8.88 -1.62
N MET A 141 18.59 -9.50 -1.74
CA MET A 141 19.52 -9.64 -0.62
C MET A 141 20.92 -9.11 -0.90
N THR A 142 21.49 -9.41 -2.07
CA THR A 142 22.87 -9.02 -2.37
C THR A 142 23.03 -7.52 -2.25
N ASP A 143 23.99 -7.06 -1.46
CA ASP A 143 24.24 -5.63 -1.25
C ASP A 143 22.94 -4.83 -0.93
N GLN A 144 22.10 -5.36 -0.03
CA GLN A 144 20.79 -4.77 0.39
C GLN A 144 19.67 -4.87 -0.67
N GLY A 145 19.87 -5.68 -1.71
CA GLY A 145 18.83 -6.03 -2.68
C GLY A 145 18.44 -4.92 -3.65
N GLY A 146 17.34 -5.14 -4.34
CA GLY A 146 16.83 -4.22 -5.37
C GLY A 146 17.51 -4.36 -6.72
N TRP A 147 18.12 -5.52 -6.98
CA TRP A 147 18.85 -5.78 -8.21
C TRP A 147 17.98 -6.50 -9.24
N ILE A 148 17.81 -5.89 -10.40
CA ILE A 148 17.18 -6.52 -11.56
C ILE A 148 18.24 -7.38 -12.25
N VAL A 149 18.06 -8.70 -12.24
CA VAL A 149 18.98 -9.63 -12.91
C VAL A 149 18.76 -9.56 -14.42
N ILE A 150 19.83 -9.25 -15.17
CA ILE A 150 19.80 -9.09 -16.63
C ILE A 150 20.45 -10.26 -17.36
N GLN A 151 21.31 -11.01 -16.67
CA GLN A 151 21.96 -12.21 -17.18
C GLN A 151 22.28 -13.17 -16.04
N ARG A 152 22.15 -14.47 -16.28
CA ARG A 152 22.59 -15.51 -15.33
C ARG A 152 23.07 -16.76 -16.03
N ARG A 153 24.15 -17.36 -15.54
CA ARG A 153 24.71 -18.63 -15.99
C ARG A 153 25.17 -19.50 -14.81
N THR A 154 24.62 -20.70 -14.72
CA THR A 154 24.93 -21.71 -13.67
C THR A 154 25.21 -23.10 -14.25
N ASN A 155 24.71 -23.39 -15.45
CA ASN A 155 24.85 -24.69 -16.10
C ASN A 155 24.75 -24.55 -17.65
N ALA A 156 24.69 -25.68 -18.35
CA ALA A 156 24.70 -25.72 -19.83
C ALA A 156 23.30 -25.72 -20.47
N ASP A 157 22.21 -25.55 -19.71
CA ASP A 157 20.84 -25.84 -20.18
C ASP A 157 20.32 -24.84 -21.23
N VAL A 158 21.00 -23.70 -21.41
CA VAL A 158 20.65 -22.68 -22.39
C VAL A 158 21.87 -22.34 -23.22
N ASP A 159 21.73 -22.43 -24.54
CA ASP A 159 22.74 -21.99 -25.49
C ASP A 159 22.74 -20.47 -25.64
N PHE A 160 23.91 -19.85 -25.48
CA PHE A 160 24.15 -18.41 -25.61
C PHE A 160 24.86 -18.05 -26.93
N TYR A 161 25.18 -19.05 -27.77
CA TYR A 161 25.68 -18.81 -29.12
C TYR A 161 24.52 -18.48 -30.08
N ARG A 162 23.94 -17.31 -29.88
CA ARG A 162 22.71 -16.84 -30.54
C ARG A 162 22.97 -15.66 -31.48
N GLY A 163 22.03 -15.42 -32.39
CA GLY A 163 22.04 -14.30 -33.32
C GLY A 163 21.51 -13.00 -32.70
N TRP A 164 21.52 -11.93 -33.49
CA TRP A 164 21.15 -10.58 -33.07
C TRP A 164 19.74 -10.50 -32.48
N GLU A 165 18.77 -11.09 -33.17
CA GLU A 165 17.34 -10.99 -32.80
C GLU A 165 17.04 -11.67 -31.45
N ASP A 166 17.72 -12.77 -31.14
CA ASP A 166 17.62 -13.44 -29.85
C ASP A 166 18.20 -12.55 -28.73
N PHE A 167 19.38 -11.97 -28.94
CA PHE A 167 20.00 -11.08 -27.96
C PHE A 167 19.22 -9.77 -27.77
N LYS A 168 18.56 -9.27 -28.82
CA LYS A 168 17.65 -8.13 -28.74
C LYS A 168 16.45 -8.43 -27.85
N ASN A 169 15.74 -9.53 -28.12
CA ASN A 169 14.48 -9.87 -27.46
C ASN A 169 14.62 -10.54 -26.09
N GLY A 170 15.77 -11.18 -25.85
CA GLY A 170 16.02 -12.00 -24.67
C GLY A 170 15.63 -13.46 -24.89
N PHE A 171 16.29 -14.35 -24.14
CA PHE A 171 16.11 -15.80 -24.24
C PHE A 171 16.45 -16.50 -22.92
N GLY A 172 16.03 -17.77 -22.80
CA GLY A 172 16.23 -18.59 -21.60
C GLY A 172 15.06 -18.51 -20.62
N ASP A 173 15.31 -18.91 -19.37
CA ASP A 173 14.33 -18.89 -18.28
C ASP A 173 14.86 -18.01 -17.14
N ILE A 174 14.07 -17.00 -16.73
CA ILE A 174 14.40 -16.11 -15.61
C ILE A 174 14.61 -16.85 -14.28
N ARG A 175 14.17 -18.11 -14.16
CA ARG A 175 14.44 -18.99 -13.00
C ARG A 175 15.70 -19.83 -13.15
N GLY A 176 16.37 -19.79 -14.30
CA GLY A 176 17.58 -20.52 -14.61
C GLY A 176 18.60 -19.62 -15.32
N ASN A 177 19.10 -20.07 -16.48
CA ASN A 177 19.98 -19.27 -17.31
C ASN A 177 19.17 -18.45 -18.30
N PHE A 178 19.51 -17.17 -18.44
CA PHE A 178 18.84 -16.30 -19.38
C PHE A 178 19.68 -15.06 -19.72
N TRP A 179 19.26 -14.42 -20.81
CA TRP A 179 19.60 -13.05 -21.16
C TRP A 179 18.30 -12.26 -21.23
N LEU A 180 18.20 -11.14 -20.52
CA LEU A 180 16.97 -10.36 -20.43
C LEU A 180 16.56 -9.73 -21.78
N GLY A 181 17.52 -9.52 -22.68
CA GLY A 181 17.33 -8.87 -23.97
C GLY A 181 17.88 -7.45 -23.96
N ASN A 182 18.62 -7.09 -25.01
CA ASN A 182 19.24 -5.77 -25.13
C ASN A 182 18.19 -4.66 -25.15
N GLU A 183 17.03 -4.89 -25.77
CA GLU A 183 15.96 -3.90 -25.78
C GLU A 183 15.43 -3.62 -24.36
N ASN A 184 15.28 -4.67 -23.55
CA ASN A 184 14.85 -4.52 -22.16
C ASN A 184 15.94 -3.83 -21.32
N ILE A 185 17.21 -4.17 -21.51
CA ILE A 185 18.33 -3.56 -20.78
C ILE A 185 18.48 -2.08 -21.14
N HIS A 186 18.34 -1.72 -22.42
CA HIS A 186 18.32 -0.34 -22.89
C HIS A 186 17.19 0.47 -22.22
N ARG A 187 15.95 -0.06 -22.27
CA ARG A 187 14.79 0.60 -21.63
C ARG A 187 14.98 0.81 -20.13
N ILE A 188 15.55 -0.15 -19.41
CA ILE A 188 15.88 -0.01 -17.98
C ILE A 188 16.88 1.12 -17.80
N THR A 189 18.02 1.03 -18.46
CA THR A 189 19.17 1.90 -18.19
C THR A 189 19.02 3.33 -18.70
N THR A 190 18.07 3.59 -19.60
CA THR A 190 17.71 4.95 -20.04
C THR A 190 16.64 5.60 -19.16
N SER A 191 15.95 4.83 -18.31
CA SER A 191 14.92 5.36 -17.39
C SER A 191 15.49 6.06 -16.14
N GLY A 192 16.81 6.17 -16.03
CA GLY A 192 17.51 6.85 -14.94
C GLY A 192 18.98 6.44 -14.87
N HIS A 193 19.64 6.74 -13.75
CA HIS A 193 21.00 6.30 -13.50
C HIS A 193 21.01 4.91 -12.87
N TYR A 194 21.76 3.99 -13.46
CA TYR A 194 21.86 2.61 -13.00
C TYR A 194 23.31 2.23 -12.77
N GLU A 195 23.51 1.45 -11.71
CA GLU A 195 24.76 0.73 -11.46
C GLU A 195 24.64 -0.71 -11.95
N LEU A 196 25.78 -1.29 -12.35
CA LEU A 196 25.92 -2.70 -12.68
C LEU A 196 26.69 -3.42 -11.59
N ARG A 197 26.25 -4.63 -11.25
CA ARG A 197 26.98 -5.58 -10.43
C ARG A 197 27.09 -6.92 -11.17
N VAL A 198 28.30 -7.46 -11.20
CA VAL A 198 28.64 -8.76 -11.77
C VAL A 198 29.13 -9.66 -10.65
N GLU A 199 28.45 -10.77 -10.43
CA GLU A 199 28.84 -11.82 -9.49
C GLU A 199 29.49 -12.97 -10.23
N LEU A 200 30.61 -13.47 -9.71
CA LEU A 200 31.43 -14.50 -10.36
C LEU A 200 31.85 -15.55 -9.33
N VAL A 201 31.93 -16.81 -9.74
CA VAL A 201 32.61 -17.86 -8.97
C VAL A 201 33.67 -18.51 -9.83
N TYR A 202 34.89 -18.57 -9.33
CA TYR A 202 36.01 -19.25 -9.97
C TYR A 202 36.72 -20.14 -8.94
N GLN A 203 36.92 -21.42 -9.27
CA GLN A 203 37.54 -22.41 -8.38
C GLN A 203 36.92 -22.42 -6.95
N GLY A 204 35.60 -22.28 -6.87
CA GLY A 204 34.87 -22.25 -5.60
C GLY A 204 34.97 -20.94 -4.80
N LYS A 205 35.68 -19.92 -5.32
CA LYS A 205 35.79 -18.60 -4.68
C LYS A 205 34.90 -17.59 -5.37
N SER A 206 34.11 -16.87 -4.59
CA SER A 206 33.26 -15.78 -5.07
C SER A 206 34.04 -14.48 -5.23
N ALA A 207 33.77 -13.75 -6.30
CA ALA A 207 34.28 -12.41 -6.55
C ALA A 207 33.19 -11.56 -7.21
N TYR A 208 33.30 -10.24 -7.10
CA TYR A 208 32.35 -9.35 -7.76
C TYR A 208 33.03 -8.14 -8.41
N ALA A 209 32.39 -7.59 -9.42
CA ALA A 209 32.71 -6.29 -10.00
C ALA A 209 31.46 -5.40 -9.94
N ARG A 210 31.65 -4.14 -9.59
CA ARG A 210 30.58 -3.13 -9.51
C ARG A 210 31.01 -1.92 -10.31
N TYR A 211 30.08 -1.35 -11.06
CA TYR A 211 30.27 -0.15 -11.86
C TYR A 211 29.18 0.85 -11.47
N GLY A 212 29.58 2.00 -10.94
CA GLY A 212 28.66 3.05 -10.50
C GLY A 212 27.81 3.63 -11.64
N HIS A 213 28.25 3.48 -12.88
CA HIS A 213 27.47 3.80 -14.07
C HIS A 213 27.42 2.61 -15.03
N PHE A 214 26.21 2.29 -15.50
CA PHE A 214 25.97 1.34 -16.57
C PHE A 214 24.76 1.76 -17.40
N SER A 215 24.96 1.84 -18.71
CA SER A 215 23.89 1.96 -19.69
C SER A 215 24.27 1.31 -21.01
N ILE A 216 23.26 1.03 -21.83
CA ILE A 216 23.47 0.65 -23.22
C ILE A 216 22.58 1.51 -24.12
N ASP A 217 23.08 1.84 -25.30
CA ASP A 217 22.32 2.62 -26.28
C ASP A 217 21.19 1.81 -26.93
N ASP A 218 20.44 2.44 -27.83
CA ASP A 218 19.37 1.80 -28.59
C ASP A 218 19.90 0.89 -29.71
N GLU A 219 19.00 0.24 -30.45
CA GLU A 219 19.38 -0.63 -31.56
C GLU A 219 20.08 0.12 -32.70
N ALA A 220 19.70 1.37 -32.98
CA ALA A 220 20.29 2.19 -34.04
C ALA A 220 21.78 2.46 -33.77
N ASN A 221 22.13 2.62 -32.49
CA ASN A 221 23.49 2.75 -31.99
C ASN A 221 24.06 1.39 -31.52
N LYS A 222 23.47 0.29 -31.98
CA LYS A 222 23.98 -1.08 -31.82
C LYS A 222 24.17 -1.50 -30.36
N TYR A 223 23.34 -0.98 -29.46
CA TYR A 223 23.39 -1.27 -28.03
C TYR A 223 24.79 -1.04 -27.41
N ALA A 224 25.51 0.00 -27.85
CA ALA A 224 26.84 0.30 -27.33
C ALA A 224 26.83 0.50 -25.81
N ILE A 225 27.83 -0.06 -25.12
CA ILE A 225 27.91 -0.02 -23.66
C ILE A 225 28.60 1.25 -23.16
N SER A 226 28.03 1.87 -22.13
CA SER A 226 28.70 2.85 -21.29
C SER A 226 28.85 2.29 -19.88
N VAL A 227 30.09 2.18 -19.40
CA VAL A 227 30.41 1.63 -18.08
C VAL A 227 31.59 2.36 -17.46
N SER A 228 31.45 2.78 -16.20
CA SER A 228 32.50 3.50 -15.47
C SER A 228 32.39 3.30 -13.95
N GLU A 229 33.31 3.90 -13.19
CA GLU A 229 33.31 3.88 -11.72
C GLU A 229 33.43 2.47 -11.14
N TYR A 230 34.43 1.73 -11.62
CA TYR A 230 34.71 0.38 -11.16
C TYR A 230 35.06 0.32 -9.67
N SER A 231 34.53 -0.70 -9.00
CA SER A 231 34.95 -1.18 -7.68
C SER A 231 34.70 -2.68 -7.57
N GLY A 232 35.35 -3.36 -6.62
CA GLY A 232 35.10 -4.78 -6.33
C GLY A 232 36.37 -5.61 -6.22
N THR A 233 36.21 -6.93 -6.24
CA THR A 233 37.28 -7.91 -5.97
C THR A 233 37.67 -8.73 -7.21
N ALA A 234 36.89 -8.66 -8.30
CA ALA A 234 37.12 -9.47 -9.50
C ALA A 234 38.14 -8.86 -10.49
N GLY A 235 38.65 -7.66 -10.23
CA GLY A 235 39.36 -6.84 -11.22
C GLY A 235 38.44 -6.27 -12.31
N ASP A 236 38.89 -5.22 -12.99
CA ASP A 236 38.12 -4.50 -14.02
C ASP A 236 38.30 -5.10 -15.42
N SER A 237 37.54 -6.14 -15.72
CA SER A 237 37.54 -6.71 -17.08
C SER A 237 36.55 -6.03 -18.03
N MET A 238 35.53 -5.32 -17.54
CA MET A 238 34.54 -4.64 -18.41
C MET A 238 35.00 -3.28 -18.91
N GLY A 239 35.91 -2.60 -18.22
CA GLY A 239 36.44 -1.31 -18.66
C GLY A 239 37.04 -1.36 -20.07
N TYR A 240 37.60 -2.51 -20.48
CA TYR A 240 38.09 -2.74 -21.85
C TYR A 240 36.99 -2.72 -22.93
N HIS A 241 35.75 -2.93 -22.52
CA HIS A 241 34.58 -2.98 -23.40
C HIS A 241 33.82 -1.65 -23.47
N ASN A 242 34.16 -0.67 -22.64
CA ASN A 242 33.48 0.61 -22.59
C ASN A 242 33.48 1.32 -23.96
N GLY A 243 32.32 1.82 -24.38
CA GLY A 243 32.09 2.51 -25.65
C GLY A 243 31.94 1.59 -26.87
N HIS A 244 32.08 0.27 -26.72
CA HIS A 244 32.01 -0.64 -27.86
C HIS A 244 30.56 -1.11 -28.13
N PRO A 245 30.18 -1.27 -29.42
CA PRO A 245 28.87 -1.78 -29.80
C PRO A 245 28.72 -3.28 -29.46
N PHE A 246 27.48 -3.74 -29.34
CA PHE A 246 27.20 -5.17 -29.18
C PHE A 246 27.40 -5.91 -30.51
N GLY A 247 27.96 -7.11 -30.48
CA GLY A 247 28.17 -7.96 -31.65
C GLY A 247 27.70 -9.40 -31.40
N THR A 248 27.23 -10.06 -32.47
CA THR A 248 26.75 -11.45 -32.49
C THR A 248 27.33 -12.22 -33.66
N ASN A 249 27.08 -13.53 -33.72
CA ASN A 249 27.63 -14.40 -34.76
C ASN A 249 27.17 -14.05 -36.20
N ASP A 250 26.04 -13.36 -36.32
CA ASP A 250 25.40 -12.91 -37.55
C ASP A 250 25.49 -11.39 -37.76
N ARG A 251 26.02 -10.64 -36.77
CA ARG A 251 26.20 -9.19 -36.83
C ARG A 251 27.53 -8.78 -36.23
N ASP A 252 28.52 -8.67 -37.10
CA ASP A 252 29.86 -8.22 -36.73
C ASP A 252 29.88 -6.69 -36.55
N ASN A 253 30.16 -6.26 -35.33
CA ASN A 253 30.27 -4.86 -34.94
C ASN A 253 31.57 -4.60 -34.18
N ASP A 254 32.48 -5.57 -34.10
CA ASP A 254 33.70 -5.42 -33.34
C ASP A 254 34.79 -4.67 -34.14
N ASN A 255 35.92 -4.39 -33.50
CA ASN A 255 37.00 -3.62 -34.11
C ASN A 255 38.05 -4.51 -34.80
N HIS A 256 37.85 -5.83 -34.82
CA HIS A 256 38.83 -6.74 -35.38
C HIS A 256 38.70 -6.79 -36.90
N ALA A 257 39.79 -6.49 -37.62
CA ALA A 257 39.73 -6.25 -39.06
C ALA A 257 39.24 -7.44 -39.92
N THR A 258 39.49 -8.68 -39.50
CA THR A 258 39.24 -9.88 -40.34
C THR A 258 38.51 -11.02 -39.64
N LEU A 259 38.10 -10.85 -38.38
CA LEU A 259 37.58 -11.93 -37.55
C LEU A 259 36.38 -11.41 -36.78
N ASN A 260 35.25 -12.10 -36.89
CA ASN A 260 34.13 -11.88 -35.99
C ASN A 260 34.44 -12.50 -34.61
N CYS A 261 34.64 -11.64 -33.61
CA CYS A 261 34.93 -12.03 -32.23
C CYS A 261 33.79 -12.83 -31.59
N ALA A 262 32.53 -12.57 -31.94
CA ALA A 262 31.39 -13.33 -31.44
C ALA A 262 31.38 -14.78 -31.94
N THR A 263 31.80 -15.01 -33.21
CA THR A 263 32.02 -16.36 -33.75
C THR A 263 33.16 -17.07 -33.02
N ARG A 264 34.26 -16.35 -32.76
CA ARG A 264 35.44 -16.90 -32.06
C ARG A 264 35.14 -17.26 -30.61
N HIS A 265 34.44 -16.39 -29.88
CA HIS A 265 34.18 -16.51 -28.44
C HIS A 265 32.81 -17.09 -28.09
N ASN A 266 32.04 -17.54 -29.09
CA ASN A 266 30.79 -18.28 -28.92
C ASN A 266 29.73 -17.61 -28.04
N GLY A 267 29.51 -16.30 -28.22
CA GLY A 267 28.45 -15.57 -27.53
C GLY A 267 28.32 -14.13 -28.02
N GLY A 268 27.18 -13.49 -27.77
CA GLY A 268 26.99 -12.06 -28.01
C GLY A 268 27.59 -11.21 -26.90
N TRP A 269 28.35 -10.18 -27.25
CA TRP A 269 29.02 -9.29 -26.29
C TRP A 269 29.44 -7.95 -26.92
N TRP A 270 29.85 -7.00 -26.08
CA TRP A 270 30.46 -5.73 -26.51
C TRP A 270 31.93 -5.91 -26.88
N TYR A 271 32.22 -6.63 -27.97
CA TYR A 271 33.59 -6.97 -28.34
C TYR A 271 34.42 -5.75 -28.81
N ASN A 272 35.72 -5.79 -28.53
CA ASN A 272 36.74 -4.92 -29.13
C ASN A 272 37.68 -5.77 -30.01
N THR A 273 38.87 -6.15 -29.55
CA THR A 273 39.81 -7.01 -30.31
C THR A 273 40.51 -8.10 -29.46
N CYS A 274 39.84 -9.09 -28.87
CA CYS A 274 38.39 -9.32 -28.88
C CYS A 274 37.77 -8.96 -27.52
N CYS A 275 38.24 -9.57 -26.42
CA CYS A 275 37.60 -9.37 -25.12
C CYS A 275 38.54 -9.57 -23.93
N ARG A 276 38.20 -8.91 -22.82
CA ARG A 276 38.70 -9.24 -21.47
C ARG A 276 37.61 -9.82 -20.57
N ALA A 277 36.35 -9.61 -20.91
CA ALA A 277 35.21 -10.32 -20.35
C ALA A 277 34.34 -10.87 -21.49
N ASN A 278 33.76 -12.05 -21.30
CA ASN A 278 32.67 -12.55 -22.13
C ASN A 278 31.87 -13.54 -21.30
N LEU A 279 30.86 -13.06 -20.58
CA LEU A 279 30.05 -13.89 -19.69
C LEU A 279 28.99 -14.71 -20.46
N ASN A 280 28.82 -14.40 -21.74
CA ASN A 280 27.92 -15.09 -22.67
C ASN A 280 28.61 -16.19 -23.49
N GLY A 281 29.89 -16.46 -23.22
CA GLY A 281 30.63 -17.55 -23.87
C GLY A 281 30.01 -18.93 -23.66
N LYS A 282 30.55 -19.90 -24.39
CA LYS A 282 30.10 -21.30 -24.40
C LYS A 282 30.33 -21.95 -23.03
N TRP A 283 29.24 -22.32 -22.36
CA TRP A 283 29.34 -23.01 -21.07
C TRP A 283 30.13 -24.32 -21.21
N GLN A 284 30.87 -24.71 -20.16
CA GLN A 284 31.78 -25.88 -20.14
C GLN A 284 32.93 -25.87 -21.16
N ALA A 285 33.14 -24.80 -21.93
CA ALA A 285 34.40 -24.66 -22.66
C ALA A 285 35.53 -24.45 -21.65
N GLY A 286 36.52 -25.35 -21.61
CA GLY A 286 37.65 -25.29 -20.67
C GLY A 286 38.71 -24.22 -20.99
N ASP A 287 38.38 -23.24 -21.81
CA ASP A 287 39.28 -22.20 -22.31
C ASP A 287 38.56 -20.86 -22.50
N TRP A 288 39.22 -19.93 -23.19
CA TRP A 288 38.78 -18.56 -23.42
C TRP A 288 37.47 -18.42 -24.22
N ARG A 289 36.92 -19.51 -24.77
CA ARG A 289 35.59 -19.55 -25.39
C ARG A 289 34.46 -19.59 -24.37
N GLY A 290 34.78 -19.94 -23.12
CA GLY A 290 33.80 -20.00 -22.04
C GLY A 290 33.49 -18.66 -21.39
N PRO A 291 32.65 -18.65 -20.34
CA PRO A 291 32.36 -17.46 -19.55
C PRO A 291 33.63 -16.87 -18.95
N LEU A 292 34.13 -15.79 -19.52
CA LEU A 292 35.48 -15.29 -19.23
C LEU A 292 35.45 -14.01 -18.38
N TRP A 293 36.34 -13.93 -17.39
CA TRP A 293 36.68 -12.68 -16.70
C TRP A 293 38.19 -12.60 -16.46
N TYR A 294 38.89 -11.92 -17.38
CA TYR A 294 40.34 -12.02 -17.52
C TYR A 294 41.12 -11.62 -16.26
N GLN A 295 40.75 -10.53 -15.59
CA GLN A 295 41.46 -10.10 -14.38
C GLN A 295 41.28 -11.06 -13.19
N LEU A 296 40.29 -11.96 -13.21
CA LEU A 296 40.03 -12.93 -12.15
C LEU A 296 40.66 -14.30 -12.44
N SER A 297 40.51 -14.79 -13.67
CA SER A 297 40.83 -16.18 -14.04
C SER A 297 41.75 -16.31 -15.26
N GLY A 298 42.28 -15.21 -15.80
CA GLY A 298 43.05 -15.22 -17.04
C GLY A 298 42.21 -15.72 -18.20
N ASN A 299 42.63 -16.80 -18.86
CA ASN A 299 41.93 -17.40 -20.00
C ASN A 299 40.99 -18.55 -19.60
N LEU A 300 40.78 -18.78 -18.30
CA LEU A 300 39.95 -19.88 -17.82
C LEU A 300 38.52 -19.40 -17.53
N PRO A 301 37.51 -20.23 -17.81
CA PRO A 301 36.12 -19.88 -17.58
C PRO A 301 35.79 -19.80 -16.08
N VAL A 302 34.85 -18.93 -15.72
CA VAL A 302 34.19 -18.96 -14.41
C VAL A 302 33.11 -20.04 -14.37
N SER A 303 32.82 -20.57 -13.18
CA SER A 303 31.80 -21.61 -12.96
C SER A 303 30.43 -21.06 -12.58
N TYR A 304 30.32 -19.74 -12.36
CA TYR A 304 29.08 -19.01 -12.13
C TYR A 304 29.25 -17.59 -12.64
N THR A 305 28.23 -17.03 -13.26
CA THR A 305 28.16 -15.60 -13.55
C THR A 305 26.72 -15.09 -13.47
N GLU A 306 26.55 -13.89 -12.94
CA GLU A 306 25.29 -13.17 -12.94
C GLU A 306 25.56 -11.67 -13.12
N MET A 307 24.85 -11.03 -14.04
CA MET A 307 24.85 -9.58 -14.20
C MET A 307 23.50 -9.03 -13.73
N LYS A 308 23.56 -7.96 -12.94
CA LYS A 308 22.36 -7.32 -12.40
C LYS A 308 22.53 -5.82 -12.26
N VAL A 309 21.45 -5.08 -12.47
CA VAL A 309 21.44 -3.62 -12.43
C VAL A 309 20.51 -3.11 -11.35
N ARG A 310 20.85 -1.97 -10.77
CA ARG A 310 20.02 -1.30 -9.76
C ARG A 310 20.01 0.19 -10.02
N LYS A 311 18.85 0.81 -9.84
CA LYS A 311 18.71 2.26 -9.94
C LYS A 311 19.42 2.92 -8.75
N LEU A 312 20.22 3.95 -9.02
CA LEU A 312 20.85 4.79 -7.99
C LEU A 312 19.89 5.86 -7.47
#